data_AF-A0A8S3A8A8-F1
#
_entry.id   AF-A0A8S3A8A8-F1
#
_cell.length_a   1.000
_cell.length_b   1.000
_cell.length_c   1.000
_cell.angle_alpha   90.00
_cell.angle_beta   90.00
_cell.angle_gamma   90.00
#
_symmetry.space_group_name_H-M   'P 1'
#
loop_
_entity.id
_entity.type
_entity.pdbx_description
1 polymer ?
#
loop_
_entity_poly.entity_id
_entity_poly.type
_entity_poly.pdbx_seq_one_letter_code
_entity_poly.pdbx_strand_id
1 'polypeptide(L)' 'LLKPQIALLNIELELKAERDNAEIRLDNVTEYQKIVDAEWSILYNKLDKLHKAGVKVVLSK' A
#
# COMPACT_ATOMS: atom_id res chain seq x y z
N LEU A 1 25.89 -17.61 -8.22
CA LEU A 1 24.75 -17.13 -9.01
C LEU A 1 23.62 -16.73 -8.05
N LEU A 2 23.32 -15.44 -7.93
CA LEU A 2 22.18 -14.96 -7.13
C LEU A 2 20.87 -15.38 -7.82
N LYS A 3 19.98 -16.06 -7.09
CA LYS A 3 18.63 -16.42 -7.58
C LYS A 3 17.63 -15.43 -6.96
N PRO A 4 17.17 -14.41 -7.68
CA PRO A 4 16.20 -13.46 -7.14
C PRO A 4 14.86 -14.17 -6.93
N GLN A 5 14.22 -13.91 -5.79
CA GLN A 5 12.84 -14.33 -5.55
C GLN A 5 11.89 -13.30 -6.16
N ILE A 6 10.92 -13.77 -6.94
CA ILE A 6 9.96 -12.94 -7.67
C ILE A 6 8.56 -13.19 -7.12
N ALA A 7 7.85 -12.13 -6.74
CA ALA A 7 6.43 -12.20 -6.37
C ALA A 7 5.56 -11.72 -7.53
N LEU A 8 4.54 -12.49 -7.86
CA LEU A 8 3.48 -12.11 -8.81
C LEU A 8 2.22 -11.82 -8.02
N LEU A 9 1.73 -10.58 -8.08
CA LEU A 9 0.56 -10.14 -7.33
C LEU A 9 -0.56 -9.76 -8.31
N ASN A 10 -1.76 -10.31 -8.10
CA ASN A 10 -2.96 -9.90 -8.83
C ASN A 10 -3.72 -8.78 -8.09
N ILE A 11 -2.97 -7.92 -7.40
CA ILE A 11 -3.45 -6.77 -6.66
C ILE A 11 -2.49 -5.61 -6.87
N GLU A 12 -3.01 -4.40 -6.85
CA GLU A 12 -2.20 -3.18 -6.90
C GLU A 12 -1.52 -2.93 -5.53
N LEU A 13 -0.31 -2.37 -5.59
CA LEU A 13 0.43 -1.88 -4.43
C LEU A 13 0.35 -0.36 -4.35
N GLU A 14 -0.87 0.15 -4.21
CA GLU A 14 -1.16 1.57 -4.14
C GLU A 14 -1.93 1.95 -2.87
N LEU A 15 -1.90 3.24 -2.55
CA LEU A 15 -2.83 3.83 -1.59
C LEU A 15 -4.21 3.84 -2.24
N LYS A 16 -5.20 3.26 -1.58
CA LYS A 16 -6.57 3.25 -2.09
C LYS A 16 -7.17 4.66 -1.94
N ALA A 17 -7.13 5.43 -3.03
CA ALA A 17 -7.85 6.69 -3.12
C ALA A 17 -9.31 6.42 -3.51
N GLU A 18 -10.06 5.72 -2.65
CA GLU A 18 -11.46 5.52 -2.95
C GLU A 18 -12.20 6.86 -2.85
N ARG A 19 -13.07 7.07 -3.82
CA ARG A 19 -13.80 8.29 -4.16
C ARG A 19 -14.52 8.94 -2.95
N ASP A 20 -14.74 8.18 -1.89
CA ASP A 20 -15.41 8.54 -0.65
C ASP A 20 -14.58 9.52 0.23
N ASN A 21 -13.25 9.51 0.11
CA ASN A 21 -12.37 10.47 0.81
C ASN A 21 -12.53 11.92 0.31
N ALA A 22 -13.09 12.12 -0.89
CA ALA A 22 -13.33 13.43 -1.46
C ALA A 22 -14.58 14.12 -0.88
N GLU A 23 -15.59 13.36 -0.45
CA GLU A 23 -16.79 13.90 0.22
C GLU A 23 -16.51 14.19 1.71
N ILE A 24 -15.71 13.37 2.39
CA ILE A 24 -15.23 13.61 3.78
C ILE A 24 -14.35 14.87 3.90
N ARG A 25 -13.78 15.31 2.76
CA ARG A 25 -12.68 16.29 2.68
C ARG A 25 -13.04 17.73 3.08
N LEU A 26 -14.32 18.10 3.14
CA LEU A 26 -14.70 19.49 3.44
C LEU A 26 -14.80 19.78 4.94
N ASP A 27 -15.03 18.77 5.79
CA ASP A 27 -15.50 19.02 7.16
C ASP A 27 -14.44 18.83 8.27
N ASN A 28 -13.40 18.01 8.09
CA ASN A 28 -12.45 17.72 9.18
C ASN A 28 -11.05 17.24 8.73
N VAL A 29 -10.09 18.18 8.65
CA VAL A 29 -8.68 17.92 8.28
C VAL A 29 -7.99 16.87 9.17
N THR A 30 -8.38 16.76 10.44
CA THR A 30 -7.77 15.81 11.38
C THR A 30 -8.15 14.36 11.07
N GLU A 31 -9.39 14.13 10.64
CA GLU A 31 -9.84 12.79 10.23
C GLU A 31 -9.21 12.37 8.91
N TYR A 32 -9.04 13.31 7.98
CA TYR A 32 -8.31 13.06 6.74
C TYR A 32 -6.88 12.58 7.00
N GLN A 33 -6.15 13.22 7.91
CA GLN A 33 -4.78 12.80 8.25
C GLN A 33 -4.75 11.37 8.80
N LYS A 34 -5.69 11.01 9.68
CA LYS A 34 -5.78 9.65 10.23
C LYS A 34 -6.00 8.59 9.16
N ILE A 35 -6.85 8.89 8.17
CA ILE A 35 -7.12 7.98 7.05
C ILE A 35 -5.86 7.81 6.21
N VAL A 36 -5.19 8.91 5.87
CA VAL A 36 -3.92 8.88 5.12
C VAL A 36 -2.86 8.06 5.85
N ASP A 37 -2.68 8.28 7.16
CA ASP A 37 -1.71 7.53 7.97
C ASP A 37 -2.02 6.02 8.02
N ALA A 38 -3.31 5.67 8.10
CA ALA A 38 -3.75 4.28 8.07
C ALA A 38 -3.46 3.61 6.72
N GLU A 39 -3.77 4.27 5.60
CA GLU A 39 -3.48 3.76 4.25
C GLU A 39 -1.98 3.58 4.01
N TRP A 40 -1.16 4.54 4.46
CA TRP A 40 0.29 4.41 4.43
C TRP A 40 0.78 3.21 5.23
N SER A 41 0.25 3.02 6.44
CA SER A 41 0.60 1.88 7.29
C SER A 41 0.24 0.54 6.63
N ILE A 42 -0.93 0.46 5.98
CA ILE A 42 -1.36 -0.76 5.26
C ILE A 42 -0.43 -1.06 4.09
N LEU A 43 -0.09 -0.05 3.28
CA LEU A 43 0.81 -0.22 2.15
C LEU A 43 2.21 -0.66 2.62
N TYR A 44 2.76 0.01 3.63
CA TYR A 44 4.06 -0.36 4.21
C TYR A 44 4.06 -1.79 4.75
N ASN A 45 2.99 -2.21 5.41
CA ASN A 45 2.87 -3.58 5.92
C ASN A 45 2.85 -4.63 4.80
N LYS A 46 2.23 -4.33 3.65
CA LYS A 46 2.28 -5.21 2.47
C LYS A 46 3.72 -5.32 1.93
N LEU A 47 4.42 -4.19 1.81
CA LEU A 47 5.81 -4.15 1.33
C LEU A 47 6.77 -4.86 2.29
N ASP A 48 6.62 -4.66 3.60
CA ASP A 48 7.43 -5.30 4.64
C ASP A 48 7.30 -6.83 4.61
N LYS A 49 6.08 -7.35 4.38
CA LYS A 49 5.87 -8.80 4.19
C LYS A 49 6.66 -9.36 3.01
N LEU A 50 6.67 -8.65 1.88
CA LEU A 50 7.43 -9.06 0.69
C LEU A 50 8.95 -9.02 0.97
N HIS A 51 9.40 -7.95 1.64
CA HIS A 51 10.79 -7.82 2.04
C HIS A 51 11.25 -8.95 2.96
N LYS A 52 10.48 -9.25 4.01
CA LYS A 52 10.74 -10.34 4.97
C LYS A 52 10.69 -11.73 4.33
N ALA A 53 9.87 -11.92 3.31
CA ALA A 53 9.88 -13.13 2.48
C ALA A 53 11.13 -13.24 1.58
N GLY A 54 11.99 -12.22 1.55
CA GLY A 54 13.21 -12.19 0.75
C GLY A 54 12.95 -11.96 -0.74
N VAL A 55 11.76 -11.47 -1.09
CA VAL A 55 11.39 -11.09 -2.46
C VAL A 55 12.24 -9.91 -2.89
N LYS A 56 12.80 -10.00 -4.11
CA LYS A 56 13.66 -8.98 -4.71
C LYS A 56 13.02 -8.29 -5.91
N VAL A 57 12.04 -8.94 -6.54
CA VAL A 57 11.28 -8.41 -7.68
C VAL A 57 9.80 -8.65 -7.42
N VAL A 58 8.97 -7.63 -7.62
CA VAL A 58 7.52 -7.72 -7.51
C VAL A 58 6.93 -7.30 -8.86
N LEU A 59 6.08 -8.13 -9.43
CA LEU A 59 5.25 -7.78 -10.59
C LEU A 59 3.81 -7.76 -10.10
N SER A 60 3.26 -6.56 -9.93
CA SER A 60 1.86 -6.35 -9.56
C SER A 60 1.02 -5.97 -10.78
N LYS A 61 -0.28 -6.24 -10.69
CA LYS A 61 -1.28 -5.72 -11.61
C LYS A 61 -1.42 -4.20 -11.45
#